data_AF-A0A967H6B3-F1
#
_entry.id   AF-A0A967H6B3-F1
#
_cell.length_a   1.000
_cell.length_b   1.000
_cell.length_c   1.000
_cell.angle_alpha   90.00
_cell.angle_beta   90.00
_cell.angle_gamma   90.00
#
_symmetry.space_group_name_H-M   'P 1'
#
loop_
_entity.id
_entity.type
_entity.pdbx_description
1 polymer ?
#
loop_
_entity_poly.entity_id
_entity_poly.type
_entity_poly.pdbx_seq_one_letter_code
_entity_poly.pdbx_strand_id
1 'polypeptide(L)' 'MRLVTRADLDGLTASVLISEMEEIEEILLVHPQDITDNKIEITADD' A
#
# COMPACT_ATOMS: atom_id res chain seq x y z
N MET A 1 6.93 7.23 4.66
CA MET A 1 5.75 6.33 4.67
C MET A 1 5.36 5.93 3.26
N ARG A 2 5.49 4.64 2.95
CA ARG A 2 5.05 3.99 1.71
C ARG A 2 3.75 3.24 1.96
N LEU A 3 2.68 3.59 1.26
CA LEU A 3 1.40 2.93 1.46
C LEU A 3 1.30 1.66 0.61
N VAL A 4 1.32 0.50 1.26
CA VAL A 4 1.13 -0.81 0.61
C VAL A 4 -0.34 -1.22 0.68
N THR A 5 -0.99 -1.40 -0.47
CA THR A 5 -2.40 -1.76 -0.53
C THR A 5 -2.76 -2.65 -1.70
N ARG A 6 -3.97 -3.21 -1.70
CA ARG A 6 -4.49 -4.01 -2.80
C ARG A 6 -4.94 -3.13 -3.98
N ALA A 7 -4.78 -3.66 -5.19
CA ALA A 7 -5.28 -3.04 -6.42
C ALA A 7 -6.80 -3.27 -6.63
N ASP A 8 -7.61 -2.97 -5.62
CA ASP A 8 -9.07 -3.05 -5.71
C ASP A 8 -9.72 -1.73 -5.26
N LEU A 9 -11.06 -1.69 -5.34
CA LEU A 9 -11.82 -0.48 -5.04
C LEU A 9 -11.57 0.01 -3.62
N ASP A 10 -11.56 -0.91 -2.65
CA ASP A 10 -11.37 -0.58 -1.24
C ASP A 10 -9.96 -0.04 -1.00
N GLY A 11 -8.93 -0.71 -1.55
CA GLY A 11 -7.54 -0.32 -1.43
C GLY A 11 -7.26 1.06 -2.05
N LEU A 12 -7.77 1.31 -3.26
CA LEU A 12 -7.60 2.60 -3.93
C LEU A 12 -8.37 3.73 -3.24
N THR A 13 -9.60 3.47 -2.79
CA THR A 13 -10.41 4.50 -2.10
C THR A 13 -9.77 4.89 -0.77
N ALA A 14 -9.28 3.90 -0.01
CA ALA A 14 -8.56 4.16 1.22
C ALA A 14 -7.28 4.97 0.97
N SER A 15 -6.49 4.64 -0.07
CA SER A 15 -5.29 5.39 -0.42
C SER A 15 -5.57 6.85 -0.72
N VAL A 16 -6.66 7.16 -1.44
CA VAL A 16 -7.07 8.55 -1.70
C VAL A 16 -7.38 9.26 -0.38
N LEU A 17 -8.17 8.65 0.50
CA LEU A 17 -8.53 9.27 1.78
C LEU A 17 -7.32 9.51 2.69
N ILE A 18 -6.37 8.56 2.73
CA ILE A 18 -5.16 8.69 3.54
C ILE A 18 -4.25 9.78 2.96
N SER A 19 -4.12 9.87 1.63
CA SER A 19 -3.29 10.90 0.98
C SER A 19 -3.78 12.34 1.19
N GLU A 20 -5.04 12.53 1.60
CA GLU A 20 -5.56 13.86 1.95
C GLU A 20 -5.19 14.29 3.38
N MET A 21 -4.75 13.36 4.24
CA MET A 21 -4.49 13.61 5.67
C MET A 21 -3.02 13.46 6.04
N GLU A 22 -2.27 12.65 5.30
CA GLU A 22 -0.87 12.31 5.55
C GLU A 22 -0.03 12.46 4.29
N GLU A 23 1.27 12.75 4.44
CA GLU A 23 2.21 12.79 3.32
C GLU A 23 2.66 11.36 2.97
N ILE A 24 2.34 10.92 1.75
CA ILE A 24 2.69 9.59 1.24
C ILE A 24 3.76 9.74 0.15
N GLU A 25 4.89 9.06 0.32
CA GLU A 25 6.02 9.13 -0.63
C GLU A 25 5.83 8.18 -1.83
N GLU A 26 5.23 7.01 -1.57
CA GLU A 26 5.01 5.98 -2.57
C GLU A 26 3.72 5.20 -2.24
N ILE A 27 2.97 4.81 -3.27
CA ILE A 27 1.86 3.86 -3.14
C ILE A 27 2.24 2.60 -3.92
N LEU A 28 2.33 1.48 -3.22
CA LEU A 28 2.63 0.19 -3.81
C LEU A 28 1.37 -0.68 -3.86
N LEU A 29 0.90 -0.98 -5.08
CA LEU A 29 -0.23 -1.86 -5.30
C LEU A 29 0.23 -3.31 -5.40
N VAL A 30 -0.28 -4.17 -4.53
CA VAL A 30 0.20 -5.54 -4.37
C VAL A 30 -0.93 -6.57 -4.45
N HIS A 31 -0.61 -7.75 -4.97
CA HIS A 31 -1.47 -8.91 -4.79
C HIS A 31 -1.16 -9.56 -3.42
N PRO A 32 -2.16 -10.01 -2.62
CA PRO A 32 -1.92 -10.58 -1.30
C PRO A 32 -0.95 -11.78 -1.28
N GLN A 33 -0.93 -12.54 -2.38
CA GLN A 33 0.00 -13.65 -2.56
C GLN A 33 1.47 -13.20 -2.59
N ASP A 34 1.77 -12.00 -3.08
CA ASP A 34 3.16 -11.54 -3.20
C ASP A 34 3.77 -11.16 -1.85
N ILE A 35 2.95 -10.73 -0.88
CA ILE A 35 3.35 -10.60 0.53
C ILE A 35 3.58 -11.97 1.14
N THR A 36 2.65 -12.91 0.90
CA THR A 36 2.73 -14.28 1.44
C THR A 36 3.97 -15.02 0.94
N ASP A 37 4.31 -14.82 -0.33
CA ASP A 37 5.48 -15.41 -0.99
C ASP A 37 6.78 -14.65 -0.68
N ASN A 38 6.73 -13.56 0.11
CA ASN A 38 7.85 -12.65 0.39
C ASN A 38 8.54 -12.10 -0.87
N LYS A 39 7.77 -11.87 -1.95
CA LYS A 39 8.28 -11.25 -3.18
C LYS A 39 8.46 -9.74 -3.05
N ILE A 40 7.82 -9.15 -2.05
CA ILE A 40 7.84 -7.72 -1.76
C ILE A 40 8.41 -7.55 -0.36
N GLU A 41 9.40 -6.67 -0.24
CA GLU A 41 9.99 -6.32 1.04
C GLU A 41 9.09 -5.34 1.78
N ILE A 42 8.65 -5.72 2.99
CA ILE A 42 7.90 -4.87 3.92
C ILE A 42 8.86 -4.44 5.03
N THR A 43 8.88 -3.14 5.30
CA THR A 43 9.75 -2.45 6.23
C THR A 43 8.93 -1.80 7.35
N ALA A 44 9.58 -1.10 8.26
CA ALA A 44 8.90 -0.36 9.32
C ALA A 44 8.31 0.98 8.86
N ASP A 45 8.60 1.43 7.64
CA ASP A 45 8.07 2.67 7.05
C ASP A 45 6.96 2.39 6.00
N ASP A 46 6.30 1.24 6.13
CA ASP A 46 5.17 0.77 5.31
C ASP A 46 3.82 0.80 6.06
#